data_AF-A0A951ULJ8-F1
#
_entry.id   AF-A0A951ULJ8-F1
#
_cell.length_a   1.000
_cell.length_b   1.000
_cell.length_c   1.000
_cell.angle_alpha   90.00
_cell.angle_beta   90.00
_cell.angle_gamma   90.00
#
_symmetry.space_group_name_H-M   'P 1'
#
loop_
_entity.id
_entity.type
_entity.pdbx_description
1 polymer ?
#
loop_
_entity_poly.entity_id
_entity_poly.type
_entity_poly.pdbx_seq_one_letter_code
_entity_poly.pdbx_strand_id
1 'polypeptide(L)'
;MQVKSFGQVLFNVLCRPWLWMALGLHGWVLSLPIPPAPKPSQPVEVIEIPLTQIVPSTAPAVEPPPTVARSPVPTPAYQPVQPSLAQPPVNPPIPQALPPSPEPVTLASPEPSPIPSPEPSPIPSLEPSPSPLPQPWSSFPQVEGAQAGCHASESCWQTADTQWRSLATSLRQTLQMQGYSLEELPLDEDTGRRIYRVSKPNEIPYYLNLVSTREGTVYFLTEQPMTAEALNQVSGS
;
A
#
# COMPACT_ATOMS: atom_id res chain seq x y z
N MET A 1 43.68 25.43 41.95
CA MET A 1 42.95 24.16 41.73
C MET A 1 42.60 24.06 40.26
N GLN A 2 43.30 23.19 39.53
CA GLN A 2 43.18 22.98 38.08
C GLN A 2 42.28 21.76 37.86
N VAL A 3 41.01 22.00 37.52
CA VAL A 3 40.09 20.95 37.06
C VAL A 3 39.97 21.11 35.55
N LYS A 4 40.99 20.66 34.83
CA LYS A 4 40.92 20.46 33.38
C LYS A 4 41.34 19.04 33.07
N SER A 5 40.57 18.41 32.18
CA SER A 5 41.01 17.30 31.33
C SER A 5 40.90 15.88 31.89
N PHE A 6 39.68 15.43 32.20
CA PHE A 6 39.35 13.99 32.15
C PHE A 6 38.45 13.63 30.96
N GLY A 7 37.54 14.53 30.54
CA GLY A 7 36.63 14.28 29.40
C GLY A 7 37.28 14.27 28.01
N GLN A 8 38.36 15.03 27.78
CA GLN A 8 38.99 15.15 26.47
C GLN A 8 39.78 13.88 26.07
N VAL A 9 40.30 13.13 27.06
CA VAL A 9 41.14 11.95 26.82
C VAL A 9 40.26 10.77 26.40
N LEU A 10 39.07 10.63 26.98
CA LEU A 10 38.16 9.53 26.67
C LEU A 10 37.58 9.63 25.24
N PHE A 11 37.29 10.85 24.77
CA PHE A 11 36.77 11.07 23.42
C PHE A 11 37.80 10.73 22.32
N ASN A 12 39.09 10.99 22.57
CA ASN A 12 40.15 10.66 21.62
C ASN A 12 40.50 9.16 21.53
N VAL A 13 40.21 8.38 22.58
CA VAL A 13 40.51 6.93 22.62
C VAL A 13 39.39 6.11 21.98
N LEU A 14 38.13 6.55 22.07
CA LEU A 14 36.98 5.81 21.53
C LEU A 14 36.59 6.21 20.09
N CYS A 15 36.80 7.47 19.66
CA CYS A 15 36.43 7.88 18.29
C CYS A 15 37.46 7.51 17.21
N ARG A 16 38.74 7.36 17.56
CA ARG A 16 39.80 7.05 16.57
C ARG A 16 39.68 5.67 15.90
N PRO A 17 39.34 4.55 16.58
CA PRO A 17 39.23 3.26 15.90
C PRO A 17 38.04 3.16 14.94
N TRP A 18 36.94 3.86 15.22
CA TRP A 18 35.73 3.84 14.37
C TRP A 18 35.96 4.47 13.00
N LEU A 19 36.77 5.53 12.92
CA LEU A 19 37.10 6.17 11.65
C LEU A 19 37.86 5.22 10.71
N TRP A 20 38.79 4.43 11.25
CA TRP A 20 39.55 3.44 10.46
C TRP A 20 38.67 2.27 10.00
N MET A 21 37.71 1.83 10.83
CA MET A 21 36.73 0.81 10.43
C MET A 21 35.86 1.30 9.25
N ALA A 22 35.39 2.55 9.29
CA ALA A 22 34.62 3.14 8.21
C ALA A 22 35.44 3.24 6.90
N LEU A 23 36.69 3.71 6.99
CA LEU A 23 37.59 3.77 5.83
C LEU A 23 37.92 2.39 5.26
N GLY A 24 38.15 1.40 6.13
CA GLY A 24 38.41 0.02 5.74
C GLY A 24 37.22 -0.61 5.01
N LEU A 25 35.99 -0.41 5.50
CA LEU A 25 34.78 -0.92 4.87
C LEU A 25 34.56 -0.30 3.49
N HIS A 26 34.75 1.02 3.35
CA HIS A 26 34.64 1.69 2.06
C HIS A 26 35.73 1.23 1.08
N GLY A 27 36.96 1.05 1.55
CA GLY A 27 38.05 0.50 0.74
C GLY A 27 37.75 -0.93 0.25
N TRP A 28 37.17 -1.77 1.11
CA TRP A 28 36.78 -3.13 0.75
C TRP A 28 35.69 -3.16 -0.32
N VAL A 29 34.66 -2.31 -0.22
CA VAL A 29 33.59 -2.20 -1.23
C VAL A 29 34.16 -1.78 -2.59
N LEU A 30 35.13 -0.86 -2.63
CA LEU A 30 35.77 -0.43 -3.87
C LEU A 30 36.74 -1.46 -4.46
N SER A 31 37.21 -2.42 -3.65
CA SER A 31 38.06 -3.53 -4.12
C SER A 31 37.27 -4.69 -4.74
N LEU A 32 35.93 -4.65 -4.69
CA LEU A 32 35.11 -5.61 -5.41
C LEU A 32 35.29 -5.41 -6.93
N PRO A 33 35.60 -6.48 -7.69
CA PRO A 33 35.73 -6.37 -9.13
C PRO A 33 34.40 -5.91 -9.72
N ILE A 34 34.42 -4.78 -10.42
CA ILE A 34 33.28 -4.29 -11.17
C ILE A 34 32.91 -5.39 -12.18
N PRO A 35 31.68 -5.94 -12.14
CA PRO A 35 31.26 -6.92 -13.12
C PRO A 35 31.45 -6.31 -14.51
N PRO A 36 32.02 -7.07 -15.47
CA PRO A 36 32.24 -6.54 -16.82
C PRO A 36 30.91 -6.00 -17.35
N ALA A 37 30.95 -4.79 -17.89
CA ALA A 37 29.78 -4.19 -18.50
C ALA A 37 29.14 -5.22 -19.46
N PRO A 38 27.80 -5.38 -19.44
CA PRO A 38 27.13 -6.21 -20.43
C PRO A 38 27.62 -5.76 -21.80
N LYS A 39 28.22 -6.69 -22.55
CA LYS A 39 28.73 -6.40 -23.90
C LYS A 39 27.62 -5.67 -24.65
N PRO A 40 27.91 -4.52 -25.29
CA PRO A 40 26.96 -3.88 -26.18
C PRO A 40 26.42 -4.98 -27.08
N SER A 41 25.10 -5.24 -27.00
CA SER A 41 24.44 -6.20 -27.88
C SER A 41 24.89 -5.85 -29.27
N GLN A 42 25.70 -6.73 -29.87
CA GLN A 42 26.13 -6.54 -31.24
C GLN A 42 24.85 -6.34 -32.06
N PRO A 43 24.86 -5.43 -33.05
CA PRO A 43 23.77 -5.37 -34.02
C PRO A 43 23.56 -6.80 -34.48
N VAL A 44 22.34 -7.31 -34.32
CA VAL A 44 21.95 -8.61 -34.85
C VAL A 44 22.24 -8.53 -36.34
N GLU A 45 23.38 -9.09 -36.74
CA GLU A 45 23.70 -9.37 -38.12
C GLU A 45 22.62 -10.34 -38.55
N VAL A 46 21.73 -9.85 -39.41
CA VAL A 46 20.69 -10.63 -40.04
C VAL A 46 21.40 -11.71 -40.84
N ILE A 47 21.57 -12.88 -40.24
CA ILE A 47 21.92 -14.09 -40.96
C ILE A 47 20.70 -14.35 -41.84
N GLU A 48 20.82 -13.99 -43.12
CA GLU A 48 19.95 -14.50 -44.18
C GLU A 48 20.15 -16.03 -44.21
N ILE A 49 19.30 -16.71 -43.44
CA ILE A 49 19.17 -18.16 -43.52
C ILE A 49 18.62 -18.44 -44.92
N PRO A 50 19.30 -19.21 -45.79
CA PRO A 50 18.71 -19.62 -47.05
C PRO A 50 17.42 -20.38 -46.72
N LEU A 51 16.27 -19.82 -47.13
CA LEU A 51 14.98 -20.48 -47.01
C LEU A 51 15.05 -21.82 -47.74
N THR A 52 15.17 -22.91 -46.97
CA THR A 52 14.84 -24.24 -47.46
C THR A 52 13.37 -24.23 -47.85
N GLN A 53 13.16 -24.35 -49.16
CA GLN A 53 11.88 -24.29 -49.85
C GLN A 53 10.92 -25.35 -49.27
N ILE A 54 9.96 -24.90 -48.48
CA ILE A 54 8.86 -25.74 -47.98
C ILE A 54 7.82 -25.83 -49.09
N VAL A 55 7.60 -27.04 -49.59
CA VAL A 55 6.61 -27.34 -50.62
C VAL A 55 5.20 -26.96 -50.12
N PRO A 56 4.38 -26.23 -50.90
CA PRO A 56 3.05 -25.81 -50.47
C PRO A 56 2.09 -27.01 -50.49
N SER A 57 1.61 -27.41 -49.31
CA SER A 57 0.43 -28.27 -49.19
C SER A 57 -0.82 -27.41 -49.30
N THR A 58 -1.56 -27.58 -50.39
CA THR A 58 -2.87 -26.98 -50.65
C THR A 58 -3.86 -27.39 -49.55
N ALA A 59 -4.07 -26.49 -48.59
CA ALA A 59 -5.21 -26.52 -47.69
C ALA A 59 -6.41 -25.84 -48.38
N PRO A 60 -7.66 -26.28 -48.14
CA PRO A 60 -8.84 -25.69 -48.74
C PRO A 60 -8.99 -24.23 -48.30
N ALA A 61 -9.26 -23.36 -49.27
CA ALA A 61 -9.58 -21.95 -49.06
C ALA A 61 -10.78 -21.81 -48.13
N VAL A 62 -10.50 -21.46 -46.87
CA VAL A 62 -11.51 -20.90 -45.97
C VAL A 62 -11.66 -19.44 -46.38
N GLU A 63 -12.82 -19.14 -46.95
CA GLU A 63 -13.26 -17.81 -47.35
C GLU A 63 -13.12 -16.85 -46.15
N PRO A 64 -12.43 -15.72 -46.30
CA PRO A 64 -12.27 -14.77 -45.21
C PRO A 64 -13.65 -14.19 -44.85
N PRO A 65 -13.97 -14.06 -43.54
CA PRO A 65 -15.21 -13.43 -43.13
C PRO A 65 -15.29 -12.00 -43.68
N PRO A 66 -16.49 -11.52 -44.04
CA PRO A 66 -16.66 -10.20 -44.65
C PRO A 66 -16.05 -9.13 -43.74
N THR A 67 -15.14 -8.34 -44.32
CA THR A 67 -14.64 -7.12 -43.70
C THR A 67 -15.82 -6.16 -43.58
N VAL A 68 -16.47 -6.17 -42.42
CA VAL A 68 -17.50 -5.21 -42.08
C VAL A 68 -16.82 -3.85 -41.96
N ALA A 69 -17.05 -2.99 -42.95
CA ALA A 69 -16.68 -1.59 -42.91
C ALA A 69 -17.27 -0.97 -41.64
N ARG A 70 -16.41 -0.65 -40.68
CA ARG A 70 -16.83 0.05 -39.46
C ARG A 70 -17.26 1.46 -39.86
N SER A 71 -18.53 1.79 -39.62
CA SER A 71 -19.02 3.17 -39.72
C SER A 71 -18.11 4.10 -38.92
N PRO A 72 -17.80 5.31 -39.42
CA PRO A 72 -17.05 6.30 -38.66
C PRO A 72 -17.80 6.59 -37.37
N VAL A 73 -17.13 6.37 -36.23
CA VAL A 73 -17.63 6.78 -34.92
C VAL A 73 -17.82 8.30 -34.96
N PRO A 74 -19.02 8.83 -34.65
CA PRO A 74 -19.26 10.26 -34.67
C PRO A 74 -18.32 10.94 -33.67
N THR A 75 -17.51 11.87 -34.18
CA THR A 75 -16.68 12.76 -33.38
C THR A 75 -17.59 13.52 -32.41
N PRO A 76 -17.39 13.40 -31.08
CA PRO A 76 -18.16 14.18 -30.12
C PRO A 76 -17.95 15.67 -30.41
N ALA A 77 -19.05 16.38 -30.65
CA ALA A 77 -19.02 17.83 -30.76
C ALA A 77 -18.52 18.39 -29.42
N TYR A 78 -17.37 19.08 -29.46
CA TYR A 78 -16.84 19.86 -28.34
C TYR A 78 -17.92 20.87 -27.92
N GLN A 79 -18.59 20.64 -26.79
CA GLN A 79 -19.37 21.69 -26.14
C GLN A 79 -18.37 22.59 -25.40
N PRO A 80 -18.35 23.91 -25.68
CA PRO A 80 -17.57 24.85 -24.90
C PRO A 80 -18.12 24.84 -23.48
N VAL A 81 -17.28 24.42 -22.52
CA VAL A 81 -17.64 24.48 -21.10
C VAL A 81 -17.75 25.95 -20.73
N GLN A 82 -18.97 26.40 -20.51
CA GLN A 82 -19.27 27.78 -20.14
C GLN A 82 -18.65 28.07 -18.76
N PRO A 83 -17.88 29.16 -18.60
CA PRO A 83 -17.28 29.49 -17.30
C PRO A 83 -18.38 29.72 -16.26
N SER A 84 -18.50 28.80 -15.30
CA SER A 84 -19.38 28.97 -14.15
C SER A 84 -18.81 30.08 -13.28
N LEU A 85 -19.51 31.22 -13.25
CA LEU A 85 -19.17 32.34 -12.36
C LEU A 85 -19.24 31.84 -10.91
N ALA A 86 -18.12 31.98 -10.20
CA ALA A 86 -18.00 31.67 -8.78
C ALA A 86 -19.13 32.37 -8.00
N GLN A 87 -19.97 31.59 -7.32
CA GLN A 87 -20.93 32.12 -6.38
C GLN A 87 -20.19 32.67 -5.15
N PRO A 88 -20.62 33.80 -4.59
CA PRO A 88 -20.04 34.33 -3.35
C PRO A 88 -20.23 33.35 -2.19
N PRO A 89 -19.29 33.30 -1.23
CA PRO A 89 -19.37 32.40 -0.09
C PRO A 89 -20.62 32.71 0.75
N VAL A 90 -21.48 31.71 0.91
CA VAL A 90 -22.58 31.75 1.89
C VAL A 90 -21.94 31.67 3.27
N ASN A 91 -22.06 32.74 4.06
CA ASN A 91 -21.62 32.79 5.44
C ASN A 91 -22.32 31.68 6.26
N PRO A 92 -21.60 30.87 7.03
CA PRO A 92 -22.21 29.90 7.93
C PRO A 92 -23.02 30.62 9.02
N PRO A 93 -24.14 30.04 9.48
CA PRO A 93 -24.90 30.58 10.61
C PRO A 93 -24.02 30.58 11.87
N ILE A 94 -23.93 31.75 12.49
CA ILE A 94 -23.24 31.97 13.77
C ILE A 94 -23.90 31.06 14.82
N PRO A 95 -23.15 30.16 15.49
CA PRO A 95 -23.68 29.35 16.59
C PRO A 95 -24.17 30.26 17.72
N GLN A 96 -25.47 30.22 18.00
CA GLN A 96 -26.03 30.82 19.21
C GLN A 96 -25.52 30.03 20.42
N ALA A 97 -24.81 30.71 21.33
CA ALA A 97 -24.38 30.14 22.58
C ALA A 97 -25.59 29.68 23.41
N LEU A 98 -25.67 28.38 23.72
CA LEU A 98 -26.64 27.88 24.67
C LEU A 98 -26.33 28.40 26.09
N PRO A 99 -27.37 28.69 26.90
CA PRO A 99 -27.21 29.13 28.29
C PRO A 99 -26.55 28.04 29.16
N PRO A 100 -25.83 28.43 30.23
CA PRO A 100 -25.20 27.49 31.15
C PRO A 100 -26.26 26.64 31.86
N SER A 101 -26.07 25.32 31.80
CA SER A 101 -26.85 24.33 32.55
C SER A 101 -26.56 24.48 34.06
N PRO A 102 -27.59 24.45 34.93
CA PRO A 102 -27.40 24.59 36.37
C PRO A 102 -26.68 23.38 36.98
N GLU A 103 -25.77 23.66 37.92
CA GLU A 103 -25.02 22.67 38.68
C GLU A 103 -25.95 21.72 39.47
N PRO A 104 -25.67 20.40 39.49
CA PRO A 104 -26.45 19.47 40.29
C PRO A 104 -26.13 19.64 41.78
N VAL A 105 -27.14 20.06 42.54
CA VAL A 105 -27.11 20.11 44.00
C VAL A 105 -27.05 18.68 44.54
N THR A 106 -25.96 18.35 45.23
CA THR A 106 -25.76 17.05 45.89
C THR A 106 -26.55 17.03 47.19
N LEU A 107 -27.67 16.33 47.21
CA LEU A 107 -28.47 16.06 48.40
C LEU A 107 -27.95 14.77 49.05
N ALA A 108 -27.38 14.87 50.25
CA ALA A 108 -26.95 13.72 51.03
C ALA A 108 -28.18 12.86 51.40
N SER A 109 -28.28 11.68 50.80
CA SER A 109 -29.29 10.67 51.11
C SER A 109 -28.82 9.81 52.30
N PRO A 110 -29.69 9.50 53.27
CA PRO A 110 -29.34 8.65 54.41
C PRO A 110 -29.01 7.22 53.96
N GLU A 111 -28.03 6.64 54.64
CA GLU A 111 -27.49 5.30 54.48
C GLU A 111 -28.54 4.24 54.83
N PRO A 112 -29.00 3.40 53.88
CA PRO A 112 -29.87 2.28 54.18
C PRO A 112 -29.07 1.10 54.76
N SER A 113 -29.57 0.53 55.87
CA SER A 113 -29.08 -0.70 56.49
C SER A 113 -28.90 -1.85 55.49
N PRO A 114 -27.88 -2.70 55.66
CA PRO A 114 -27.60 -3.81 54.74
C PRO A 114 -28.72 -4.86 54.78
N ILE A 115 -29.39 -5.03 53.64
CA ILE A 115 -30.24 -6.19 53.36
C ILE A 115 -29.32 -7.41 53.12
N PRO A 116 -29.62 -8.58 53.71
CA PRO A 116 -28.82 -9.79 53.48
C PRO A 116 -28.76 -10.13 51.99
N SER A 117 -27.54 -10.26 51.48
CA SER A 117 -27.24 -10.62 50.10
C SER A 117 -27.83 -12.00 49.78
N PRO A 118 -28.66 -12.14 48.72
CA PRO A 118 -29.11 -13.45 48.29
C PRO A 118 -27.92 -14.31 47.84
N GLU A 119 -28.02 -15.60 48.14
CA GLU A 119 -27.05 -16.62 47.77
C GLU A 119 -26.86 -16.63 46.24
N PRO A 120 -25.60 -16.58 45.73
CA PRO A 120 -25.36 -16.47 44.30
C PRO A 120 -25.88 -17.73 43.58
N SER A 121 -26.87 -17.53 42.70
CA SER A 121 -27.27 -18.56 41.73
C SER A 121 -26.06 -18.99 40.89
N PRO A 122 -25.94 -20.29 40.55
CA PRO A 122 -24.82 -20.78 39.75
C PRO A 122 -24.79 -20.04 38.41
N ILE A 123 -23.69 -19.32 38.17
CA ILE A 123 -23.42 -18.65 36.89
C ILE A 123 -23.36 -19.76 35.83
N PRO A 124 -24.20 -19.72 34.77
CA PRO A 124 -24.09 -20.68 33.69
C PRO A 124 -22.69 -20.59 33.09
N SER A 125 -22.01 -21.74 33.01
CA SER A 125 -20.70 -21.88 32.38
C SER A 125 -20.84 -21.41 30.93
N LEU A 126 -20.33 -20.21 30.63
CA LEU A 126 -20.27 -19.71 29.27
C LEU A 126 -19.41 -20.68 28.45
N GLU A 127 -19.99 -21.26 27.40
CA GLU A 127 -19.22 -22.02 26.42
C GLU A 127 -18.07 -21.15 25.90
N PRO A 128 -16.86 -21.72 25.73
CA PRO A 128 -15.74 -20.97 25.21
C PRO A 128 -16.08 -20.41 23.83
N SER A 129 -15.97 -19.09 23.69
CA SER A 129 -16.11 -18.41 22.40
C SER A 129 -15.13 -19.05 21.40
N PRO A 130 -15.58 -19.40 20.17
CA PRO A 130 -14.71 -20.01 19.18
C PRO A 130 -13.52 -19.09 18.90
N SER A 131 -12.33 -19.69 18.80
CA SER A 131 -11.09 -18.99 18.45
C SER A 131 -11.23 -18.33 17.07
N PRO A 132 -10.87 -17.06 16.89
CA PRO A 132 -10.98 -16.39 15.59
C PRO A 132 -10.09 -17.11 14.57
N LEU A 133 -10.61 -17.29 13.35
CA LEU A 133 -9.80 -17.81 12.24
C LEU A 133 -8.67 -16.83 11.90
N PRO A 134 -7.47 -17.33 11.54
CA PRO A 134 -6.37 -16.48 11.12
C PRO A 134 -6.71 -15.74 9.82
N GLN A 135 -6.38 -14.45 9.76
CA GLN A 135 -6.56 -13.67 8.53
C GLN A 135 -5.59 -14.14 7.43
N PRO A 136 -6.02 -14.16 6.15
CA PRO A 136 -5.19 -14.63 5.03
C PRO A 136 -3.86 -13.89 4.85
N TRP A 137 -3.79 -12.63 5.29
CA TRP A 137 -2.61 -11.76 5.14
C TRP A 137 -1.78 -11.62 6.43
N SER A 138 -1.98 -12.48 7.42
CA SER A 138 -1.18 -12.47 8.66
C SER A 138 0.32 -12.69 8.42
N SER A 139 0.70 -13.30 7.30
CA SER A 139 2.07 -13.54 6.85
C SER A 139 2.61 -12.48 5.89
N PHE A 140 1.85 -11.43 5.60
CA PHE A 140 2.23 -10.42 4.60
C PHE A 140 3.49 -9.64 5.03
N PRO A 141 4.53 -9.56 4.18
CA PRO A 141 5.73 -8.79 4.49
C PRO A 141 5.44 -7.30 4.51
N GLN A 142 5.71 -6.67 5.65
CA GLN A 142 5.52 -5.22 5.81
C GLN A 142 6.68 -4.45 5.17
N VAL A 143 6.36 -3.31 4.56
CA VAL A 143 7.37 -2.42 4.00
C VAL A 143 8.06 -1.67 5.13
N GLU A 144 9.37 -1.52 5.03
CA GLU A 144 10.14 -0.76 6.00
C GLU A 144 9.62 0.69 6.11
N GLY A 145 9.36 1.15 7.33
CA GLY A 145 8.81 2.47 7.59
C GLY A 145 7.30 2.61 7.35
N ALA A 146 6.60 1.53 6.99
CA ALA A 146 5.14 1.55 6.92
C ALA A 146 4.51 1.64 8.32
N GLN A 147 3.55 2.54 8.48
CA GLN A 147 2.77 2.72 9.69
C GLN A 147 1.43 1.99 9.54
N ALA A 148 1.11 1.11 10.49
CA ALA A 148 -0.16 0.40 10.51
C ALA A 148 -1.30 1.30 11.03
N GLY A 149 -2.54 0.97 10.68
CA GLY A 149 -3.73 1.59 11.27
C GLY A 149 -4.21 2.87 10.57
N CYS A 150 -3.86 3.07 9.30
CA CYS A 150 -4.44 4.18 8.54
C CYS A 150 -5.95 3.98 8.33
N HIS A 151 -6.70 5.09 8.30
CA HIS A 151 -8.16 5.09 8.13
C HIS A 151 -8.93 4.15 9.07
N ALA A 152 -8.44 3.96 10.30
CA ALA A 152 -9.04 3.09 11.31
C ALA A 152 -9.21 1.61 10.88
N SER A 153 -8.38 1.14 9.94
CA SER A 153 -8.33 -0.26 9.53
C SER A 153 -6.99 -0.91 9.92
N GLU A 154 -7.05 -2.09 10.53
CA GLU A 154 -5.86 -2.88 10.88
C GLU A 154 -5.17 -3.48 9.65
N SER A 155 -5.87 -3.59 8.52
CA SER A 155 -5.31 -4.03 7.25
C SER A 155 -4.87 -2.87 6.35
N CYS A 156 -4.68 -1.69 6.93
CA CYS A 156 -4.19 -0.50 6.25
C CYS A 156 -2.79 -0.15 6.73
N TRP A 157 -1.91 0.11 5.76
CA TRP A 157 -0.56 0.59 6.01
C TRP A 157 -0.24 1.81 5.15
N GLN A 158 0.46 2.77 5.73
CA GLN A 158 0.87 4.00 5.07
C GLN A 158 2.38 4.15 5.10
N THR A 159 2.96 4.51 3.96
CA THR A 159 4.37 4.85 3.81
C THR A 159 4.50 6.33 3.48
N ALA A 160 5.63 6.96 3.82
CA ALA A 160 5.89 8.36 3.46
C ALA A 160 6.27 8.55 1.97
N ASP A 161 6.53 7.46 1.24
CA ASP A 161 6.85 7.54 -0.19
C ASP A 161 5.59 7.85 -1.00
N THR A 162 5.62 8.92 -1.79
CA THR A 162 4.51 9.32 -2.67
C THR A 162 4.54 8.61 -4.03
N GLN A 163 5.61 7.87 -4.33
CA GLN A 163 5.82 7.17 -5.58
C GLN A 163 5.34 5.71 -5.49
N TRP A 164 4.03 5.50 -5.57
CA TRP A 164 3.43 4.17 -5.51
C TRP A 164 4.07 3.15 -6.46
N ARG A 165 4.60 3.57 -7.63
CA ARG A 165 5.26 2.67 -8.60
C ARG A 165 6.53 2.04 -8.06
N SER A 166 7.31 2.81 -7.29
CA SER A 166 8.51 2.33 -6.61
C SER A 166 8.12 1.29 -5.57
N LEU A 167 7.15 1.64 -4.72
CA LEU A 167 6.61 0.75 -3.69
C LEU A 167 6.07 -0.56 -4.28
N ALA A 168 5.24 -0.47 -5.33
CA ALA A 168 4.66 -1.62 -6.01
C ALA A 168 5.74 -2.55 -6.58
N THR A 169 6.83 -2.00 -7.12
CA THR A 169 7.95 -2.78 -7.65
C THR A 169 8.69 -3.51 -6.53
N SER A 170 9.02 -2.82 -5.44
CA SER A 170 9.68 -3.40 -4.27
C SER A 170 8.83 -4.47 -3.58
N LEU A 171 7.52 -4.22 -3.42
CA LEU A 171 6.58 -5.19 -2.85
C LEU A 171 6.48 -6.44 -3.71
N ARG A 172 6.26 -6.29 -5.02
CA ARG A 172 6.20 -7.41 -5.96
C ARG A 172 7.46 -8.26 -5.92
N GLN A 173 8.65 -7.64 -5.93
CA GLN A 173 9.91 -8.36 -5.85
C GLN A 173 10.05 -9.12 -4.53
N THR A 174 9.74 -8.46 -3.40
CA THR A 174 9.78 -9.07 -2.07
C THR A 174 8.82 -10.26 -1.96
N LEU A 175 7.58 -10.08 -2.39
CA LEU A 175 6.54 -11.11 -2.36
C LEU A 175 6.91 -12.29 -3.28
N GLN A 176 7.42 -12.04 -4.48
CA GLN A 176 7.89 -13.10 -5.38
C GLN A 176 9.04 -13.91 -4.78
N MET A 177 10.01 -13.25 -4.13
CA MET A 177 11.10 -13.94 -3.42
C MET A 177 10.61 -14.81 -2.26
N GLN A 178 9.45 -14.47 -1.67
CA GLN A 178 8.80 -15.25 -0.61
C GLN A 178 7.82 -16.31 -1.16
N GLY A 179 7.77 -16.51 -2.48
CA GLY A 179 6.95 -17.52 -3.13
C GLY A 179 5.49 -17.13 -3.35
N TYR A 180 5.15 -15.84 -3.20
CA TYR A 180 3.85 -15.33 -3.61
C TYR A 180 3.80 -15.09 -5.13
N SER A 181 2.63 -15.28 -5.71
CA SER A 181 2.29 -14.92 -7.09
C SER A 181 1.38 -13.69 -7.08
N LEU A 182 1.69 -12.71 -7.94
CA LEU A 182 0.93 -11.47 -8.08
C LEU A 182 0.35 -11.39 -9.49
N GLU A 183 -0.95 -11.13 -9.57
CA GLU A 183 -1.69 -10.87 -10.80
C GLU A 183 -2.23 -9.43 -10.73
N GLU A 184 -1.80 -8.56 -11.65
CA GLU A 184 -2.30 -7.17 -11.71
C GLU A 184 -3.70 -7.16 -12.32
N LEU A 185 -4.67 -6.59 -11.61
CA LEU A 185 -6.02 -6.42 -12.13
C LEU A 185 -6.06 -5.17 -13.02
N PRO A 186 -6.62 -5.26 -14.24
CA PRO A 186 -6.76 -4.11 -15.11
C PRO A 186 -7.68 -3.09 -14.46
N LEU A 187 -7.20 -1.85 -14.37
CA LEU A 187 -7.99 -0.68 -14.02
C LEU A 187 -8.11 0.16 -15.29
N ASP A 188 -9.27 0.78 -15.50
CA ASP A 188 -9.56 1.52 -16.74
C ASP A 188 -8.59 2.68 -17.00
N GLU A 189 -7.86 3.15 -15.97
CA GLU A 189 -6.94 4.29 -16.07
C GLU A 189 -5.75 4.22 -15.09
N ASP A 190 -4.62 4.81 -15.48
CA ASP A 190 -3.42 4.94 -14.63
C ASP A 190 -3.56 6.09 -13.62
N THR A 191 -4.50 5.96 -12.69
CA THR A 191 -4.93 7.02 -11.75
C THR A 191 -4.11 7.09 -10.45
N GLY A 192 -2.88 6.58 -10.45
CA GLY A 192 -2.08 6.51 -9.23
C GLY A 192 -2.50 5.40 -8.26
N ARG A 193 -3.20 4.39 -8.79
CA ARG A 193 -3.76 3.26 -8.05
C ARG A 193 -3.43 1.94 -8.74
N ARG A 194 -3.25 0.87 -7.97
CA ARG A 194 -3.12 -0.50 -8.48
C ARG A 194 -3.77 -1.50 -7.56
N ILE A 195 -4.29 -2.57 -8.16
CA ILE A 195 -4.82 -3.71 -7.45
C ILE A 195 -4.06 -4.95 -7.93
N TYR A 196 -3.48 -5.67 -7.00
CA TYR A 196 -2.86 -6.96 -7.25
C TYR A 196 -3.65 -8.04 -6.53
N ARG A 197 -3.98 -9.12 -7.22
CA ARG A 197 -4.39 -10.37 -6.58
C ARG A 197 -3.14 -11.12 -6.16
N VAL A 198 -2.98 -11.32 -4.86
CA VAL A 198 -1.85 -11.99 -4.23
C VAL A 198 -2.26 -13.40 -3.86
N SER A 199 -1.46 -14.39 -4.25
CA SER A 199 -1.73 -15.80 -3.99
C SER A 199 -0.44 -16.54 -3.60
N LYS A 200 -0.58 -17.62 -2.83
CA LYS A 200 0.54 -18.49 -2.44
C LYS A 200 0.02 -19.92 -2.31
N PRO A 201 0.83 -20.96 -2.57
CA PRO A 201 0.36 -22.34 -2.48
C PRO A 201 -0.24 -22.65 -1.11
N ASN A 202 -1.44 -23.24 -1.10
CA ASN A 202 -2.20 -23.61 0.10
C ASN A 202 -2.66 -22.42 0.99
N GLU A 203 -2.61 -21.19 0.49
CA GLU A 203 -3.18 -20.02 1.17
C GLU A 203 -4.37 -19.47 0.36
N ILE A 204 -5.33 -18.84 1.06
CA ILE A 204 -6.47 -18.18 0.42
C ILE A 204 -5.96 -16.90 -0.25
N PRO A 205 -6.25 -16.67 -1.55
CA PRO A 205 -5.82 -15.45 -2.22
C PRO A 205 -6.51 -14.22 -1.63
N TYR A 206 -5.81 -13.10 -1.62
CA TYR A 206 -6.32 -11.80 -1.18
C TYR A 206 -5.86 -10.71 -2.15
N TYR A 207 -6.30 -9.49 -1.93
CA TYR A 207 -6.03 -8.34 -2.78
C TYR A 207 -5.19 -7.31 -2.06
N LEU A 208 -4.13 -6.86 -2.73
CA LEU A 208 -3.28 -5.75 -2.33
C LEU A 208 -3.69 -4.54 -3.16
N ASN A 209 -4.26 -3.54 -2.51
CA ASN A 209 -4.75 -2.32 -3.14
C ASN A 209 -3.81 -1.18 -2.77
N LEU A 210 -3.14 -0.57 -3.74
CA LEU A 210 -2.22 0.55 -3.53
C LEU A 210 -2.85 1.84 -4.04
N VAL A 211 -2.71 2.91 -3.26
CA VAL A 211 -3.24 4.24 -3.55
C VAL A 211 -2.21 5.29 -3.18
N SER A 212 -1.92 6.19 -4.12
CA SER A 212 -1.14 7.39 -3.82
C SER A 212 -2.02 8.43 -3.16
N THR A 213 -1.55 9.01 -2.07
CA THR A 213 -2.16 10.15 -1.37
C THR A 213 -1.18 11.31 -1.35
N ARG A 214 -1.60 12.46 -0.78
CA ARG A 214 -0.70 13.61 -0.61
C ARG A 214 0.37 13.38 0.46
N GLU A 215 0.08 12.49 1.40
CA GLU A 215 0.93 12.19 2.56
C GLU A 215 1.84 10.98 2.32
N GLY A 216 1.67 10.28 1.20
CA GLY A 216 2.49 9.14 0.82
C GLY A 216 1.70 8.09 0.06
N THR A 217 2.03 6.82 0.23
CA THR A 217 1.35 5.70 -0.43
C THR A 217 0.72 4.82 0.63
N VAL A 218 -0.59 4.60 0.48
CA VAL A 218 -1.39 3.74 1.34
C VAL A 218 -1.60 2.41 0.62
N TYR A 219 -1.50 1.30 1.35
CA TYR A 219 -1.91 0.00 0.85
C TYR A 219 -2.84 -0.74 1.81
N PHE A 220 -3.82 -1.44 1.22
CA PHE A 220 -4.81 -2.24 1.93
C PHE A 220 -4.74 -3.70 1.54
N LEU A 221 -4.89 -4.58 2.52
CA LEU A 221 -5.07 -6.01 2.31
C LEU A 221 -6.54 -6.37 2.55
N THR A 222 -7.19 -6.94 1.54
CA THR A 222 -8.63 -7.22 1.55
C THR A 222 -8.94 -8.57 0.91
N GLU A 223 -10.04 -9.21 1.29
CA GLU A 223 -10.49 -10.48 0.66
C GLU A 223 -11.06 -10.28 -0.75
N GLN A 224 -11.57 -9.08 -1.04
CA GLN A 224 -12.15 -8.69 -2.32
C GLN A 224 -11.41 -7.46 -2.87
N PRO A 225 -11.32 -7.29 -4.20
CA PRO A 225 -10.69 -6.11 -4.77
C PRO A 225 -11.51 -4.87 -4.39
N MET A 226 -10.85 -3.80 -3.95
CA MET A 226 -11.54 -2.55 -3.67
C MET A 226 -12.04 -1.91 -4.97
N THR A 227 -13.24 -1.33 -4.95
CA THR A 227 -13.75 -0.59 -6.11
C THR A 227 -13.01 0.73 -6.29
N ALA A 228 -13.06 1.30 -7.49
CA ALA A 228 -12.45 2.60 -7.77
C ALA A 228 -12.99 3.70 -6.84
N GLU A 229 -14.29 3.68 -6.51
CA GLU A 229 -14.93 4.62 -5.59
C GLU A 229 -14.39 4.48 -4.17
N ALA A 230 -14.20 3.25 -3.69
CA ALA A 230 -13.63 3.00 -2.36
C ALA A 230 -12.19 3.52 -2.28
N LEU A 231 -11.38 3.30 -3.32
CA LEU A 231 -10.02 3.82 -3.40
C LEU A 231 -9.98 5.35 -3.52
N ASN A 232 -10.98 5.96 -4.16
CA ASN A 232 -11.11 7.42 -4.25
C ASN A 232 -11.35 8.05 -2.88
N GLN A 233 -12.21 7.45 -2.05
CA GLN A 233 -12.50 7.95 -0.70
C GLN A 233 -11.23 7.98 0.17
N VAL A 234 -10.39 6.95 0.05
CA VAL A 234 -9.10 6.91 0.75
C VAL A 234 -8.16 7.99 0.21
N SER A 235 -8.03 8.13 -1.11
CA SER A 235 -7.07 9.07 -1.71
C SER A 235 -7.38 10.56 -1.45
N GLY A 236 -8.65 10.88 -1.17
CA GLY A 236 -9.13 12.25 -0.97
C GLY A 236 -9.13 12.72 0.48
N SER A 237 -8.82 11.83 1.43
CA SER A 237 -8.66 12.15 2.85
C SER A 237 -7.23 12.62 3.12
#